data_AF-A0A965RM20-F1
#
_entry.id   AF-A0A965RM20-F1
#
_cell.length_a   1.000
_cell.length_b   1.000
_cell.length_c   1.000
_cell.angle_alpha   90.00
_cell.angle_beta   90.00
_cell.angle_gamma   90.00
#
_symmetry.space_group_name_H-M   'P 1'
#
loop_
_entity.id
_entity.type
_entity.pdbx_description
1 polymer ?
#
loop_
_entity_poly.entity_id
_entity_poly.type
_entity_poly.pdbx_seq_one_letter_code
_entity_poly.pdbx_strand_id
1 'polypeptide(L)'
;PVTAELEGGVKITSDAATNSLVITANSNDYKTLRKVLRKLDIPRLQVFVETAILEVNVNNSTKLGTNITAAGPGKAFAGGFIGDASTLKDFFTGGLPDGATIPFQAGNLVSGSIGGQTITGLGNLNGVINLLAKEGNATVLSTPQIIALDNEKAELQVLDDTPVVASTIVSATSGVAGLPQVNVERLKTGINIKLTPHVNAASRTIRLELEQKIDSFRQLEDVPTQLQSTQRALTSRVTNTSVVVKDGDYLMMGGLMSDKVDDTISKVPLLGDIPILGWLFKSKQLKTTKTNLIILLRPKVIGTSVAAANVIKDSLQKRKDFIEENLGGNDEIGRGVEEISDRVDQQASQGADEPFERYRNNEDNEEEDKPQVSAKPEEPKADGGSNPPALPLVEDKPSS
;
A
#
# COMPACT_ATOMS: atom_id res chain seq x y z
N PRO A 1 30.13 4.05 -20.94
CA PRO A 1 31.38 4.82 -20.68
C PRO A 1 31.82 5.60 -21.93
N VAL A 2 31.63 6.92 -21.92
CA VAL A 2 32.21 7.82 -22.92
C VAL A 2 33.53 8.30 -22.34
N THR A 3 34.63 7.71 -22.78
CA THR A 3 35.99 8.11 -22.38
C THR A 3 36.43 9.22 -23.31
N ALA A 4 36.53 10.45 -22.80
CA ALA A 4 37.19 11.55 -23.48
C ALA A 4 38.65 11.60 -23.01
N GLU A 5 39.61 11.39 -23.91
CA GLU A 5 41.01 11.72 -23.64
C GLU A 5 41.15 13.25 -23.63
N LEU A 6 41.63 13.79 -22.51
CA LEU A 6 41.85 15.23 -22.31
C LEU A 6 43.36 15.44 -22.28
N GLU A 7 43.87 16.29 -23.18
CA GLU A 7 45.33 16.47 -23.37
C GLU A 7 45.93 17.57 -22.47
N GLY A 8 45.10 18.37 -21.79
CA GLY A 8 45.55 19.47 -20.93
C GLY A 8 44.88 19.52 -19.55
N GLY A 9 45.38 20.40 -18.68
CA GLY A 9 44.87 20.66 -17.33
C GLY A 9 43.46 21.26 -17.33
N VAL A 10 42.46 20.40 -17.53
CA VAL A 10 41.03 20.75 -17.46
C VAL A 10 40.64 20.96 -16.00
N LYS A 11 40.10 22.13 -15.69
CA LYS A 11 39.51 22.45 -14.39
C LYS A 11 38.01 22.64 -14.54
N ILE A 12 37.24 21.86 -13.80
CA ILE A 12 35.77 21.92 -13.77
C ILE A 12 35.37 22.31 -12.35
N THR A 13 34.58 23.37 -12.21
CA THR A 13 34.04 23.81 -10.92
C THR A 13 32.54 24.05 -11.07
N SER A 14 31.74 23.58 -10.12
CA SER A 14 30.30 23.81 -10.06
C SER A 14 29.97 24.99 -9.16
N ASP A 15 29.08 25.87 -9.60
CA ASP A 15 28.39 26.82 -8.75
C ASP A 15 26.97 26.32 -8.45
N ALA A 16 26.76 25.88 -7.21
CA ALA A 16 25.49 25.34 -6.77
C ALA A 16 24.39 26.41 -6.65
N ALA A 17 24.74 27.68 -6.41
CA ALA A 17 23.76 28.74 -6.22
C ALA A 17 23.03 29.08 -7.53
N THR A 18 23.72 28.98 -8.66
CA THR A 18 23.18 29.26 -10.00
C THR A 18 22.91 28.00 -10.82
N ASN A 19 23.18 26.81 -10.26
CA ASN A 19 23.16 25.52 -10.96
C ASN A 19 23.95 25.57 -12.28
N SER A 20 25.14 26.16 -12.22
CA SER A 20 26.01 26.36 -13.38
C SER A 20 27.36 25.68 -13.22
N LEU A 21 28.01 25.38 -14.35
CA LEU A 21 29.31 24.74 -14.41
C LEU A 21 30.31 25.68 -15.09
N VAL A 22 31.40 26.00 -14.40
CA VAL A 22 32.52 26.77 -14.94
C VAL A 22 33.61 25.80 -15.38
N ILE A 23 33.91 25.78 -16.68
CA ILE A 23 34.90 24.90 -17.29
C ILE A 23 36.05 25.74 -17.81
N THR A 24 37.27 25.43 -17.36
CA THR A 24 38.52 26.00 -17.91
C THR A 24 39.29 24.86 -18.59
N ALA A 25 39.38 24.91 -19.91
CA ALA A 25 39.98 23.86 -20.74
C ALA A 25 40.55 24.46 -22.03
N ASN A 26 41.41 23.70 -22.73
CA ASN A 26 41.83 24.04 -24.09
C ASN A 26 40.64 23.91 -25.06
N SER A 27 40.69 24.58 -26.22
CA SER A 27 39.57 24.65 -27.18
C SER A 27 39.11 23.27 -27.66
N ASN A 28 40.04 22.34 -27.89
CA ASN A 28 39.72 20.97 -28.31
C ASN A 28 39.02 20.18 -27.19
N ASP A 29 39.56 20.21 -25.97
CA ASP A 29 38.98 19.56 -24.78
C ASP A 29 37.57 20.09 -24.47
N TYR A 30 37.35 21.41 -24.60
CA TYR A 30 36.04 22.02 -24.41
C TYR A 30 35.01 21.52 -25.42
N LYS A 31 35.38 21.34 -26.70
CA LYS A 31 34.47 20.79 -27.73
C LYS A 31 34.05 19.37 -27.38
N THR A 32 34.99 18.55 -26.89
CA THR A 32 34.71 17.17 -26.44
C THR A 32 33.78 17.19 -25.21
N LEU A 33 34.09 18.01 -24.21
CA LEU A 33 33.24 18.17 -23.01
C LEU A 33 31.84 18.67 -23.35
N ARG A 34 31.70 19.62 -24.28
CA ARG A 34 30.39 20.13 -24.73
C ARG A 34 29.55 19.03 -25.38
N LYS A 35 30.15 18.11 -26.13
CA LYS A 35 29.45 16.95 -26.69
C LYS A 35 29.00 15.98 -25.60
N VAL A 36 29.83 15.73 -24.59
CA VAL A 36 29.48 14.87 -23.45
C VAL A 36 28.36 15.50 -22.61
N LEU A 37 28.46 16.79 -22.30
CA LEU A 37 27.44 17.52 -21.52
C LEU A 37 26.08 17.50 -22.21
N ARG A 38 26.02 17.73 -23.52
CA ARG A 38 24.77 17.62 -24.29
C ARG A 38 24.11 16.23 -24.22
N LYS A 39 24.90 15.16 -24.04
CA LYS A 39 24.37 13.79 -23.88
C LYS A 39 23.96 13.46 -22.44
N LEU A 40 24.46 14.22 -21.46
CA LEU A 40 24.20 14.00 -20.04
C LEU A 40 23.05 14.88 -19.53
N ASP A 41 22.97 16.12 -19.99
CA ASP A 41 21.94 17.10 -19.60
C ASP A 41 20.67 16.90 -20.42
N ILE A 42 20.02 15.76 -20.17
CA ILE A 42 18.72 15.41 -20.75
C ILE A 42 17.67 15.31 -19.63
N PRO A 43 16.40 15.68 -19.91
CA PRO A 43 15.32 15.51 -18.94
C PRO A 43 15.17 14.02 -18.60
N ARG A 44 15.05 13.72 -17.31
CA ARG A 44 14.80 12.36 -16.81
C ARG A 44 13.35 11.98 -17.02
N LEU A 45 13.12 10.74 -17.44
CA LEU A 45 11.77 10.18 -17.55
C LEU A 45 11.18 9.94 -16.17
N GLN A 46 9.86 10.06 -16.08
CA GLN A 46 9.10 9.67 -14.90
C GLN A 46 8.36 8.36 -15.20
N VAL A 47 8.13 7.55 -14.18
CA VAL A 47 7.35 6.32 -14.28
C VAL A 47 6.21 6.41 -13.29
N PHE A 48 5.00 6.39 -13.82
CA PHE A 48 3.80 6.16 -13.04
C PHE A 48 3.61 4.67 -12.85
N VAL A 49 3.40 4.25 -11.62
CA VAL A 49 3.21 2.85 -11.27
C VAL A 49 1.87 2.70 -10.56
N GLU A 50 1.04 1.86 -11.15
CA GLU A 50 -0.23 1.44 -10.59
C GLU A 50 -0.12 -0.02 -10.16
N THR A 51 -0.55 -0.33 -8.95
CA THR A 51 -0.72 -1.71 -8.48
C THR A 51 -2.20 -1.97 -8.29
N ALA A 52 -2.67 -3.18 -8.59
CA ALA A 52 -4.02 -3.60 -8.28
C ALA A 52 -3.97 -4.88 -7.47
N ILE A 53 -4.53 -4.83 -6.26
CA ILE A 53 -4.67 -5.97 -5.37
C ILE A 53 -6.13 -6.34 -5.34
N LEU A 54 -6.43 -7.57 -5.72
CA LEU A 54 -7.77 -8.12 -5.70
C LEU A 54 -7.76 -9.30 -4.74
N GLU A 55 -8.57 -9.22 -3.69
CA GLU A 55 -8.76 -10.32 -2.76
C GLU A 55 -10.23 -10.67 -2.62
N VAL A 56 -10.52 -11.96 -2.70
CA VAL A 56 -11.82 -12.53 -2.36
C VAL A 56 -11.61 -13.53 -1.24
N ASN A 57 -12.28 -13.28 -0.12
CA ASN A 57 -12.35 -14.20 1.00
C ASN A 57 -13.78 -14.73 1.13
N VAL A 58 -13.92 -16.05 1.10
CA VAL A 58 -15.19 -16.75 1.32
C VAL A 58 -15.04 -17.61 2.56
N ASN A 59 -15.89 -17.38 3.56
CA ASN A 59 -15.91 -18.09 4.82
C ASN A 59 -17.30 -18.69 5.03
N ASN A 60 -17.40 -20.00 4.84
CA ASN A 60 -18.63 -20.76 5.03
C ASN A 60 -18.47 -21.67 6.25
N SER A 61 -19.39 -21.58 7.20
CA SER A 61 -19.42 -22.42 8.39
C SER A 61 -20.79 -23.06 8.54
N THR A 62 -20.86 -24.38 8.46
CA THR A 62 -22.05 -25.16 8.76
C THR A 62 -21.83 -25.90 10.08
N LYS A 63 -22.75 -25.70 11.01
CA LYS A 63 -22.81 -26.41 12.29
C LYS A 63 -24.12 -27.17 12.37
N LEU A 64 -24.01 -28.47 12.64
CA LEU A 64 -25.13 -29.35 12.86
C LEU A 64 -24.79 -30.26 14.03
N GLY A 65 -25.57 -30.20 15.10
CA GLY A 65 -25.35 -31.09 16.22
C GLY A 65 -26.44 -31.08 17.25
N THR A 66 -26.39 -32.08 18.12
CA THR A 66 -27.29 -32.24 19.25
C THR A 66 -26.48 -32.21 20.55
N ASN A 67 -27.02 -31.48 21.53
CA ASN A 67 -26.50 -31.43 22.89
C ASN A 67 -27.48 -32.18 23.77
N ILE A 68 -27.02 -33.17 24.54
CA ILE A 68 -27.88 -33.95 25.43
C ILE A 68 -27.26 -33.95 26.82
N THR A 69 -28.10 -33.72 27.84
CA THR A 69 -27.72 -33.80 29.24
C THR A 69 -28.78 -34.56 30.01
N ALA A 70 -28.36 -35.61 30.71
CA ALA A 70 -29.17 -36.31 31.67
C ALA A 70 -28.87 -35.79 33.07
N ALA A 71 -29.91 -35.38 33.81
CA ALA A 71 -29.79 -34.91 35.18
C ALA A 71 -30.58 -35.85 36.11
N GLY A 72 -29.91 -36.38 37.13
CA GLY A 72 -30.53 -37.17 38.20
C GLY A 72 -30.19 -36.62 39.58
N PRO A 73 -30.82 -37.14 40.65
CA PRO A 73 -30.55 -36.70 42.02
C PRO A 73 -29.05 -36.84 42.35
N GLY A 74 -28.35 -35.71 42.41
CA GLY A 74 -26.93 -35.64 42.77
C GLY A 74 -25.90 -36.03 41.69
N LYS A 75 -26.30 -36.38 40.45
CA LYS A 75 -25.37 -36.66 39.33
C LYS A 75 -25.94 -36.20 38.00
N ALA A 76 -25.19 -35.38 37.26
CA ALA A 76 -25.49 -35.03 35.88
C ALA A 76 -24.50 -35.71 34.94
N PHE A 77 -25.00 -36.39 33.91
CA PHE A 77 -24.20 -36.96 32.83
C PHE A 77 -24.47 -36.15 31.56
N ALA A 78 -23.45 -35.48 31.04
CA ALA A 78 -23.52 -34.81 29.74
C ALA A 78 -22.96 -35.74 28.66
N GLY A 79 -23.64 -35.83 27.52
CA GLY A 79 -23.21 -36.63 26.37
C GLY A 79 -23.59 -35.93 25.06
N GLY A 80 -22.63 -35.77 24.14
CA GLY A 80 -22.83 -35.01 22.90
C GLY A 80 -21.73 -33.95 22.73
N PHE A 81 -21.99 -32.92 21.93
CA PHE A 81 -21.07 -31.78 21.76
C PHE A 81 -20.75 -31.18 23.14
N ILE A 82 -19.54 -31.40 23.65
CA ILE A 82 -18.97 -30.53 24.68
C ILE A 82 -18.52 -29.25 23.94
N GLY A 83 -19.49 -28.53 23.39
CA GLY A 83 -19.45 -27.09 23.49
C GLY A 83 -19.71 -26.84 24.96
N ASP A 84 -18.77 -26.14 25.58
CA ASP A 84 -18.84 -25.57 26.91
C ASP A 84 -20.26 -25.62 27.53
N ALA A 85 -20.41 -26.19 28.74
CA ALA A 85 -21.71 -26.38 29.43
C ALA A 85 -22.54 -25.08 29.56
N SER A 86 -21.92 -23.94 29.23
CA SER A 86 -22.54 -22.67 28.91
C SER A 86 -23.67 -22.74 27.88
N THR A 87 -23.62 -23.51 26.78
CA THR A 87 -24.68 -23.40 25.74
C THR A 87 -26.03 -23.95 26.18
N LEU A 88 -26.04 -25.03 26.97
CA LEU A 88 -27.26 -25.57 27.60
C LEU A 88 -27.73 -24.71 28.76
N LYS A 89 -26.78 -24.20 29.58
CA LYS A 89 -27.07 -23.26 30.65
C LYS A 89 -27.73 -22.00 30.10
N ASP A 90 -27.17 -21.39 29.07
CA ASP A 90 -27.64 -20.16 28.44
C ASP A 90 -29.05 -20.40 27.89
N PHE A 91 -29.31 -21.51 27.19
CA PHE A 91 -30.66 -21.85 26.72
C PHE A 91 -31.70 -21.92 27.86
N PHE A 92 -31.43 -22.66 28.94
CA PHE A 92 -32.36 -22.81 30.07
C PHE A 92 -32.42 -21.59 30.99
N THR A 93 -31.49 -20.65 30.86
CA THR A 93 -31.46 -19.37 31.60
C THR A 93 -31.88 -18.17 30.74
N GLY A 94 -32.37 -18.41 29.51
CA GLY A 94 -32.96 -17.40 28.62
C GLY A 94 -32.02 -16.78 27.57
N GLY A 95 -30.76 -17.21 27.50
CA GLY A 95 -29.83 -16.90 26.42
C GLY A 95 -30.05 -17.82 25.22
N LEU A 96 -30.48 -17.28 24.09
CA LEU A 96 -30.62 -18.03 22.85
C LEU A 96 -29.24 -18.17 22.18
N PRO A 97 -28.74 -19.40 21.92
CA PRO A 97 -27.56 -19.61 21.08
C PRO A 97 -27.83 -19.15 19.64
N ASP A 98 -26.80 -18.72 18.91
CA ASP A 98 -26.92 -18.43 17.47
C ASP A 98 -27.44 -19.65 16.69
N GLY A 99 -28.42 -19.41 15.81
CA GLY A 99 -29.02 -20.40 14.92
C GLY A 99 -30.37 -20.96 15.38
N ALA A 100 -30.90 -21.92 14.62
CA ALA A 100 -32.16 -22.59 14.96
C ALA A 100 -31.89 -23.60 16.09
N THR A 101 -32.51 -23.38 17.24
CA THR A 101 -32.41 -24.27 18.40
C THR A 101 -33.76 -24.92 18.69
N ILE A 102 -33.80 -26.26 18.71
CA ILE A 102 -34.99 -27.03 19.06
C ILE A 102 -34.72 -27.71 20.41
N PRO A 103 -35.32 -27.23 21.51
CA PRO A 103 -35.20 -27.89 22.79
C PRO A 103 -36.10 -29.12 22.86
N PHE A 104 -35.67 -30.11 23.62
CA PHE A 104 -36.52 -31.20 24.05
C PHE A 104 -36.23 -31.55 25.50
N GLN A 105 -37.27 -31.99 26.20
CA GLN A 105 -37.20 -32.41 27.58
C GLN A 105 -38.06 -33.67 27.77
N ALA A 106 -37.55 -34.64 28.52
CA ALA A 106 -38.24 -35.88 28.84
C ALA A 106 -37.98 -36.31 30.29
N GLY A 107 -38.98 -36.95 30.90
CA GLY A 107 -38.93 -37.45 32.27
C GLY A 107 -39.55 -36.50 33.30
N ASN A 108 -39.40 -36.85 34.59
CA ASN A 108 -39.92 -36.03 35.68
C ASN A 108 -39.12 -34.74 35.84
N LEU A 109 -39.79 -33.68 36.26
CA LEU A 109 -39.15 -32.41 36.57
C LEU A 109 -38.30 -32.56 37.83
N VAL A 110 -37.02 -32.28 37.71
CA VAL A 110 -36.03 -32.29 38.77
C VAL A 110 -35.28 -30.95 38.77
N SER A 111 -34.72 -30.60 39.92
CA SER A 111 -33.80 -29.47 40.04
C SER A 111 -32.37 -30.00 39.89
N GLY A 112 -31.61 -29.42 38.97
CA GLY A 112 -30.24 -29.83 38.68
C GLY A 112 -29.30 -28.62 38.59
N SER A 113 -28.01 -28.84 38.86
CA SER A 113 -26.99 -27.80 38.64
C SER A 113 -26.30 -28.02 37.30
N ILE A 114 -26.38 -27.04 36.40
CA ILE A 114 -25.65 -27.02 35.13
C ILE A 114 -24.74 -25.78 35.14
N GLY A 115 -23.42 -25.98 35.03
CA GLY A 115 -22.46 -24.87 35.02
C GLY A 115 -22.46 -24.01 36.30
N GLY A 116 -22.80 -24.60 37.46
CA GLY A 116 -22.79 -23.93 38.77
C GLY A 116 -24.10 -23.24 39.16
N GLN A 117 -25.09 -23.17 38.26
CA GLN A 117 -26.40 -22.56 38.54
C GLN A 117 -27.45 -23.65 38.77
N THR A 118 -28.31 -23.47 39.78
CA THR A 118 -29.46 -24.36 40.03
C THR A 118 -30.58 -24.00 39.06
N ILE A 119 -30.90 -24.92 38.15
CA ILE A 119 -32.01 -24.78 37.20
C ILE A 119 -33.14 -25.68 37.70
N THR A 120 -34.31 -25.09 37.91
CA THR A 120 -35.54 -25.77 38.32
C THR A 120 -36.39 -26.09 37.09
N GLY A 121 -37.05 -27.25 37.09
CA GLY A 121 -37.89 -27.66 35.95
C GLY A 121 -37.14 -28.32 34.81
N LEU A 122 -35.99 -28.96 35.08
CA LEU A 122 -35.28 -29.81 34.12
C LEU A 122 -35.93 -31.19 34.09
N GLY A 123 -36.09 -31.80 32.92
CA GLY A 123 -36.45 -33.22 32.83
C GLY A 123 -35.25 -34.09 33.21
N ASN A 124 -35.47 -35.38 33.46
CA ASN A 124 -34.37 -36.34 33.63
C ASN A 124 -33.45 -36.39 32.39
N LEU A 125 -33.98 -36.09 31.21
CA LEU A 125 -33.26 -35.94 29.96
C LEU A 125 -33.60 -34.60 29.32
N ASN A 126 -32.59 -33.80 29.02
CA ASN A 126 -32.73 -32.53 28.31
C ASN A 126 -31.81 -32.54 27.10
N GLY A 127 -32.22 -31.88 26.02
CA GLY A 127 -31.31 -31.64 24.93
C GLY A 127 -31.75 -30.49 24.03
N VAL A 128 -30.81 -30.06 23.21
CA VAL A 128 -30.99 -28.98 22.23
C VAL A 128 -30.37 -29.43 20.92
N ILE A 129 -31.15 -29.39 19.85
CA ILE A 129 -30.65 -29.52 18.48
C ILE A 129 -30.28 -28.12 18.01
N ASN A 130 -29.04 -27.90 17.60
CA ASN A 130 -28.58 -26.63 17.03
C ASN A 130 -28.21 -26.82 15.56
N LEU A 131 -28.82 -26.00 14.71
CA LEU A 131 -28.51 -25.88 13.29
C LEU A 131 -28.13 -24.43 12.98
N LEU A 132 -26.93 -24.24 12.44
CA LEU A 132 -26.44 -22.92 12.05
C LEU A 132 -25.62 -23.03 10.76
N ALA A 133 -26.07 -22.34 9.71
CA ALA A 133 -25.28 -22.09 8.52
C ALA A 133 -24.94 -20.59 8.47
N LYS A 134 -23.64 -20.27 8.46
CA LYS A 134 -23.11 -18.91 8.33
C LYS A 134 -22.32 -18.85 7.04
N GLU A 135 -22.64 -17.87 6.20
CA GLU A 135 -21.91 -17.54 4.98
C GLU A 135 -21.37 -16.12 5.12
N GLY A 136 -20.12 -15.93 4.78
CA GLY A 136 -19.45 -14.64 4.82
C GLY A 136 -18.59 -14.47 3.58
N ASN A 137 -18.84 -13.41 2.82
CA ASN A 137 -18.07 -13.06 1.64
C ASN A 137 -17.47 -11.67 1.86
N ALA A 138 -16.18 -11.54 1.63
CA ALA A 138 -15.49 -10.26 1.67
C ALA A 138 -14.65 -10.11 0.40
N THR A 139 -14.79 -8.97 -0.26
CA THR A 139 -13.97 -8.61 -1.43
C THR A 139 -13.22 -7.34 -1.10
N VAL A 140 -11.93 -7.32 -1.41
CA VAL A 140 -11.06 -6.15 -1.22
C VAL A 140 -10.43 -5.84 -2.57
N LEU A 141 -10.69 -4.62 -3.06
CA LEU A 141 -9.97 -4.04 -4.19
C LEU A 141 -9.14 -2.86 -3.66
N SER A 142 -7.84 -2.87 -3.94
CA SER A 142 -6.96 -1.76 -3.61
C SER A 142 -6.10 -1.42 -4.82
N THR A 143 -6.13 -0.15 -5.22
CA THR A 143 -5.36 0.35 -6.38
C THR A 143 -4.39 1.48 -6.00
N PRO A 144 -3.29 1.17 -5.30
CA PRO A 144 -2.26 2.17 -5.00
C PRO A 144 -1.58 2.67 -6.27
N GLN A 145 -1.31 3.97 -6.30
CA GLN A 145 -0.65 4.66 -7.40
C GLN A 145 0.46 5.58 -6.88
N ILE A 146 1.63 5.57 -7.53
CA ILE A 146 2.78 6.40 -7.18
C ILE A 146 3.59 6.73 -8.43
N ILE A 147 4.21 7.91 -8.47
CA ILE A 147 5.11 8.35 -9.53
C ILE A 147 6.54 8.42 -9.00
N ALA A 148 7.52 8.05 -9.82
CA ALA A 148 8.94 8.11 -9.48
C ALA A 148 9.77 8.55 -10.68
N LEU A 149 10.90 9.22 -10.43
CA LEU A 149 11.90 9.48 -11.48
C LEU A 149 12.68 8.21 -11.81
N ASP A 150 13.13 8.09 -13.05
CA ASP A 150 13.99 6.98 -13.48
C ASP A 150 15.27 6.90 -12.63
N ASN A 151 15.54 5.73 -12.02
CA ASN A 151 16.60 5.47 -11.04
C ASN A 151 16.44 6.14 -9.67
N GLU A 152 15.23 6.60 -9.32
CA GLU A 152 14.97 7.23 -8.02
C GLU A 152 13.97 6.43 -7.19
N LYS A 153 14.28 6.28 -5.90
CA LYS A 153 13.39 5.59 -4.97
C LYS A 153 12.20 6.49 -4.63
N ALA A 154 10.99 5.95 -4.76
CA ALA A 154 9.77 6.58 -4.27
C ALA A 154 9.11 5.70 -3.22
N GLU A 155 8.44 6.34 -2.27
CA GLU A 155 7.73 5.67 -1.17
C GLU A 155 6.38 6.31 -0.91
N LEU A 156 5.34 5.48 -0.80
CA LEU A 156 3.99 5.85 -0.41
C LEU A 156 3.61 5.07 0.84
N GLN A 157 3.30 5.77 1.94
CA GLN A 157 2.78 5.18 3.17
C GLN A 157 1.42 5.78 3.49
N VAL A 158 0.40 4.92 3.57
CA VAL A 158 -0.94 5.25 4.05
C VAL A 158 -1.17 4.35 5.26
N LEU A 159 -1.08 4.90 6.46
CA LEU A 159 -1.10 4.14 7.71
C LEU A 159 -2.20 4.63 8.65
N ASP A 160 -2.94 3.69 9.21
CA ASP A 160 -3.84 3.86 10.33
C ASP A 160 -3.08 3.56 11.63
N ASP A 161 -3.18 4.45 12.60
CA ASP A 161 -2.53 4.33 13.90
C ASP A 161 -3.56 4.01 14.99
N THR A 162 -3.68 2.72 15.36
CA THR A 162 -4.67 2.26 16.35
C THR A 162 -4.01 1.96 17.70
N PRO A 163 -4.47 2.57 18.80
CA PRO A 163 -3.99 2.25 20.15
C PRO A 163 -4.52 0.88 20.60
N VAL A 164 -3.64 0.04 21.12
CA VAL A 164 -3.94 -1.24 21.77
C VAL A 164 -3.35 -1.28 23.17
N VAL A 165 -4.01 -1.95 24.10
CA VAL A 165 -3.56 -2.05 25.49
C VAL A 165 -2.49 -3.14 25.60
N ALA A 166 -1.22 -2.75 25.66
CA ALA A 166 -0.09 -3.68 25.75
C ALA A 166 -0.03 -4.42 27.10
N SER A 167 -0.34 -3.74 28.21
CA SER A 167 -0.37 -4.37 29.53
C SER A 167 -1.20 -3.56 30.53
N THR A 168 -1.90 -4.25 31.43
CA THR A 168 -2.50 -3.64 32.62
C THR A 168 -1.76 -4.13 33.85
N ILE A 169 -1.08 -3.24 34.56
CA ILE A 169 -0.40 -3.54 35.82
C ILE A 169 -1.30 -3.07 36.96
N VAL A 170 -1.67 -3.98 37.85
CA VAL A 170 -2.35 -3.65 39.11
C VAL A 170 -1.34 -3.84 40.23
N SER A 171 -0.76 -2.74 40.72
CA SER A 171 0.17 -2.81 41.85
C SER A 171 -0.62 -2.73 43.16
N ALA A 172 -0.81 -3.86 43.83
CA ALA A 172 -1.49 -3.92 45.12
C ALA A 172 -0.47 -3.66 46.24
N THR A 173 -0.64 -2.56 46.98
CA THR A 173 0.15 -2.27 48.17
C THR A 173 -0.74 -2.45 49.40
N SER A 174 -0.37 -3.35 50.31
CA SER A 174 -0.99 -3.49 51.64
C SER A 174 -2.51 -3.72 51.67
N GLY A 175 -3.02 -4.67 50.87
CA GLY A 175 -4.42 -5.12 50.97
C GLY A 175 -5.47 -4.19 50.35
N VAL A 176 -5.05 -3.08 49.72
CA VAL A 176 -5.91 -2.21 48.89
C VAL A 176 -5.60 -2.51 47.41
N ALA A 177 -6.64 -2.77 46.61
CA ALA A 177 -6.48 -2.94 45.17
C ALA A 177 -5.94 -1.64 44.54
N GLY A 178 -4.74 -1.69 43.95
CA GLY A 178 -4.17 -0.55 43.25
C GLY A 178 -4.97 -0.17 42.01
N LEU A 179 -4.82 1.08 41.56
CA LEU A 179 -5.42 1.53 40.30
C LEU A 179 -4.74 0.81 39.12
N PRO A 180 -5.50 0.32 38.13
CA PRO A 180 -4.92 -0.32 36.95
C PRO A 180 -4.14 0.71 36.13
N GLN A 181 -2.82 0.50 36.03
CA GLN A 181 -1.97 1.26 35.13
C GLN A 181 -1.96 0.57 33.76
N VAL A 182 -2.54 1.23 32.76
CA VAL A 182 -2.69 0.70 31.41
C VAL A 182 -1.57 1.26 30.52
N ASN A 183 -0.70 0.39 30.03
CA ASN A 183 0.28 0.74 29.00
C ASN A 183 -0.38 0.56 27.63
N VAL A 184 -0.36 1.60 26.80
CA VAL A 184 -0.96 1.58 25.46
C VAL A 184 0.16 1.59 24.43
N GLU A 185 0.19 0.57 23.59
CA GLU A 185 1.05 0.50 22.41
C GLU A 185 0.26 0.91 21.17
N ARG A 186 0.94 1.48 20.18
CA ARG A 186 0.32 1.94 18.95
C ARG A 186 0.70 1.02 17.80
N LEU A 187 -0.29 0.33 17.24
CA LEU A 187 -0.11 -0.53 16.07
C LEU A 187 -0.46 0.25 14.81
N LYS A 188 0.52 0.35 13.91
CA LYS A 188 0.35 0.97 12.59
C LYS A 188 0.04 -0.11 11.55
N THR A 189 -1.07 0.05 10.85
CA THR A 189 -1.47 -0.82 9.74
C THR A 189 -1.80 0.00 8.52
N GLY A 190 -1.78 -0.58 7.33
CA GLY A 190 -2.11 0.13 6.10
C GLY A 190 -1.23 -0.31 4.95
N ILE A 191 -1.06 0.57 3.96
CA ILE A 191 -0.35 0.28 2.72
C ILE A 191 0.99 1.01 2.74
N ASN A 192 2.08 0.26 2.59
CA ASN A 192 3.42 0.79 2.34
C ASN A 192 3.93 0.24 1.00
N ILE A 193 4.26 1.14 0.08
CA ILE A 193 4.83 0.80 -1.22
C ILE A 193 6.12 1.57 -1.39
N LYS A 194 7.19 0.87 -1.70
CA LYS A 194 8.46 1.43 -2.11
C LYS A 194 8.79 0.88 -3.48
N LEU A 195 9.25 1.76 -4.36
CA LEU A 195 9.71 1.32 -5.66
C LEU A 195 10.90 2.11 -6.17
N THR A 196 11.66 1.47 -7.05
CA THR A 196 12.73 2.08 -7.83
C THR A 196 12.56 1.63 -9.29
N PRO A 197 12.20 2.55 -10.21
CA PRO A 197 12.08 2.22 -11.63
C PRO A 197 13.41 2.40 -12.35
N HIS A 198 13.60 1.62 -13.41
CA HIS A 198 14.68 1.77 -14.37
C HIS A 198 14.13 1.62 -15.79
N VAL A 199 14.15 2.72 -16.56
CA VAL A 199 13.56 2.77 -17.91
C VAL A 199 14.62 2.47 -18.96
N ASN A 200 14.41 1.42 -19.75
CA ASN A 200 15.18 1.19 -20.96
C ASN A 200 14.48 1.84 -22.16
N ALA A 201 15.03 2.97 -22.62
CA ALA A 201 14.50 3.71 -23.76
C ALA A 201 14.51 2.92 -25.08
N ALA A 202 15.46 2.00 -25.28
CA ALA A 202 15.60 1.28 -26.55
C ALA A 202 14.52 0.21 -26.73
N SER A 203 14.12 -0.47 -25.65
CA SER A 203 13.13 -1.55 -25.67
C SER A 203 11.75 -1.13 -25.15
N ARG A 204 11.60 0.11 -24.66
CA ARG A 204 10.41 0.60 -23.93
C ARG A 204 9.95 -0.34 -22.83
N THR A 205 10.92 -0.92 -22.13
CA THR A 205 10.70 -1.78 -20.96
C THR A 205 11.15 -1.07 -19.71
N ILE A 206 10.39 -1.19 -18.64
CA ILE A 206 10.70 -0.69 -17.31
C ILE A 206 11.07 -1.89 -16.44
N ARG A 207 12.27 -1.87 -15.87
CA ARG A 207 12.63 -2.72 -14.74
C ARG A 207 12.17 -2.02 -13.46
N LEU A 208 11.44 -2.73 -12.61
CA LEU A 208 10.90 -2.21 -11.36
C LEU A 208 11.37 -3.08 -10.21
N GLU A 209 11.99 -2.45 -9.21
CA GLU A 209 12.18 -3.04 -7.90
C GLU A 209 11.05 -2.55 -7.02
N LEU A 210 10.20 -3.46 -6.56
CA LEU A 210 9.00 -3.15 -5.77
C LEU A 210 9.05 -3.89 -4.44
N GLU A 211 8.86 -3.14 -3.37
CA GLU A 211 8.56 -3.66 -2.03
C GLU A 211 7.18 -3.14 -1.63
N GLN A 212 6.24 -4.04 -1.42
CA GLN A 212 4.87 -3.73 -1.05
C GLN A 212 4.49 -4.48 0.21
N LYS A 213 3.97 -3.76 1.19
CA LYS A 213 3.42 -4.30 2.44
C LYS A 213 2.03 -3.75 2.68
N ILE A 214 1.09 -4.65 2.93
CA ILE A 214 -0.30 -4.33 3.26
C ILE A 214 -0.62 -4.99 4.59
N ASP A 215 -0.92 -4.18 5.59
CA ASP A 215 -1.32 -4.63 6.91
C ASP A 215 -2.79 -4.29 7.13
N SER A 216 -3.57 -5.25 7.62
CA SER A 216 -4.97 -5.05 7.99
C SER A 216 -5.27 -5.69 9.33
N PHE A 217 -6.09 -5.06 10.16
CA PHE A 217 -6.59 -5.67 11.39
C PHE A 217 -7.50 -6.87 11.08
N ARG A 218 -7.32 -7.96 11.84
CA ARG A 218 -8.30 -9.06 11.86
C ARG A 218 -9.43 -8.70 12.82
N GLN A 219 -10.62 -9.24 12.53
CA GLN A 219 -11.78 -9.10 13.40
C GLN A 219 -11.51 -9.76 14.77
N LEU A 220 -12.10 -9.20 15.84
CA LEU A 220 -11.84 -9.58 17.24
C LEU A 220 -12.11 -11.07 17.56
N GLU A 221 -12.92 -11.75 16.75
CA GLU A 221 -13.28 -13.16 16.92
C GLU A 221 -12.09 -14.12 16.81
N ASP A 222 -10.97 -13.70 16.21
CA ASP A 222 -9.77 -14.52 16.02
C ASP A 222 -8.77 -14.45 17.19
N VAL A 223 -9.00 -13.58 18.17
CA VAL A 223 -8.16 -13.44 19.38
C VAL A 223 -8.82 -14.21 20.54
N PRO A 224 -8.08 -15.00 21.34
CA PRO A 224 -8.63 -15.67 22.51
C PRO A 224 -9.40 -14.69 23.40
N THR A 225 -10.56 -15.08 23.92
CA THR A 225 -11.48 -14.19 24.68
C THR A 225 -10.82 -13.42 25.82
N GLN A 226 -9.80 -14.01 26.45
CA GLN A 226 -9.02 -13.38 27.53
C GLN A 226 -8.08 -12.26 27.07
N LEU A 227 -7.82 -12.15 25.76
CA LEU A 227 -6.89 -11.21 25.13
C LEU A 227 -7.60 -10.22 24.19
N GLN A 228 -8.91 -10.34 23.98
CA GLN A 228 -9.67 -9.46 23.09
C GLN A 228 -9.70 -7.99 23.55
N SER A 229 -9.56 -7.73 24.86
CA SER A 229 -9.48 -6.37 25.40
C SER A 229 -8.10 -5.73 25.27
N THR A 230 -7.03 -6.53 25.09
CA THR A 230 -5.63 -6.06 25.11
C THR A 230 -4.92 -6.19 23.77
N GLN A 231 -5.31 -7.16 22.93
CA GLN A 231 -4.57 -7.49 21.71
C GLN A 231 -5.44 -7.36 20.45
N ARG A 232 -4.76 -7.15 19.32
CA ARG A 232 -5.33 -7.15 17.97
C ARG A 232 -4.45 -8.02 17.09
N ALA A 233 -5.06 -8.94 16.35
CA ALA A 233 -4.33 -9.73 15.36
C ALA A 233 -4.22 -8.93 14.05
N LEU A 234 -3.06 -9.05 13.39
CA LEU A 234 -2.76 -8.40 12.12
C LEU A 234 -2.67 -9.45 11.01
N THR A 235 -3.13 -9.10 9.82
CA THR A 235 -2.84 -9.83 8.59
C THR A 235 -1.94 -8.98 7.73
N SER A 236 -0.76 -9.50 7.41
CA SER A 236 0.25 -8.82 6.59
C SER A 236 0.43 -9.54 5.26
N ARG A 237 0.37 -8.79 4.16
CA ARG A 237 0.72 -9.26 2.81
C ARG A 237 1.97 -8.52 2.38
N VAL A 238 3.04 -9.25 2.08
CA VAL A 238 4.35 -8.68 1.75
C VAL A 238 4.80 -9.24 0.41
N THR A 239 5.14 -8.36 -0.53
CA THR A 239 5.65 -8.71 -1.85
C THR A 239 6.94 -7.93 -2.09
N ASN A 240 8.05 -8.63 -2.31
CA ASN A 240 9.34 -8.04 -2.67
C ASN A 240 9.82 -8.70 -3.96
N THR A 241 9.87 -7.94 -5.05
CA THR A 241 10.21 -8.50 -6.36
C THR A 241 10.93 -7.49 -7.25
N SER A 242 11.68 -8.01 -8.23
CA SER A 242 12.25 -7.21 -9.32
C SER A 242 11.74 -7.78 -10.64
N VAL A 243 11.01 -6.96 -11.39
CA VAL A 243 10.31 -7.39 -12.60
C VAL A 243 10.63 -6.47 -13.77
N VAL A 244 10.49 -6.98 -14.99
CA VAL A 244 10.62 -6.18 -16.22
C VAL A 244 9.29 -6.24 -16.96
N VAL A 245 8.70 -5.08 -17.22
CA VAL A 245 7.40 -4.94 -17.87
C VAL A 245 7.53 -3.92 -19.00
N LYS A 246 6.74 -4.08 -20.06
CA LYS A 246 6.65 -3.06 -21.11
C LYS A 246 5.83 -1.87 -20.63
N ASP A 247 6.05 -0.72 -21.25
CA ASP A 247 5.25 0.48 -21.00
C ASP A 247 3.76 0.23 -21.27
N GLY A 248 2.92 0.43 -20.25
CA GLY A 248 1.47 0.32 -20.31
C GLY A 248 0.89 -1.09 -20.12
N ASP A 249 1.72 -2.13 -20.09
CA ASP A 249 1.29 -3.53 -19.95
C ASP A 249 1.01 -3.90 -18.49
N TYR A 250 0.07 -4.84 -18.29
CA TYR A 250 -0.18 -5.45 -16.99
C TYR A 250 0.73 -6.66 -16.77
N LEU A 251 1.36 -6.72 -15.61
CA LEU A 251 2.10 -7.88 -15.13
C LEU A 251 1.47 -8.38 -13.82
N MET A 252 1.20 -9.69 -13.74
CA MET A 252 0.89 -10.34 -12.48
C MET A 252 2.18 -10.55 -11.69
N MET A 253 2.30 -9.88 -10.54
CA MET A 253 3.46 -9.99 -9.65
C MET A 253 3.37 -11.22 -8.76
N GLY A 254 2.15 -11.64 -8.44
CA GLY A 254 1.90 -12.81 -7.62
C GLY A 254 0.42 -13.01 -7.29
N GLY A 255 0.15 -14.04 -6.50
CA GLY A 255 -1.16 -14.35 -5.99
C GLY A 255 -1.13 -15.48 -4.98
N LEU A 256 -2.25 -15.69 -4.30
CA LEU A 256 -2.46 -16.78 -3.34
C LEU A 256 -3.85 -17.35 -3.58
N MET A 257 -3.93 -18.64 -3.87
CA MET A 257 -5.20 -19.38 -3.82
C MET A 257 -5.10 -20.42 -2.71
N SER A 258 -5.92 -20.26 -1.68
CA SER A 258 -5.93 -21.08 -0.49
C SER A 258 -7.34 -21.63 -0.27
N ASP A 259 -7.42 -22.92 0.02
CA ASP A 259 -8.65 -23.60 0.41
C ASP A 259 -8.39 -24.36 1.70
N LYS A 260 -8.99 -23.90 2.79
CA LYS A 260 -8.87 -24.51 4.10
C LYS A 260 -10.21 -25.09 4.51
N VAL A 261 -10.24 -26.40 4.75
CA VAL A 261 -11.41 -27.11 5.27
C VAL A 261 -11.08 -27.66 6.66
N ASP A 262 -11.73 -27.11 7.67
CA ASP A 262 -11.70 -27.60 9.05
C ASP A 262 -12.99 -28.42 9.29
N ASP A 263 -12.88 -29.76 9.34
CA ASP A 263 -13.99 -30.67 9.66
C ASP A 263 -13.81 -31.25 11.07
N THR A 264 -14.61 -30.76 12.02
CA THR A 264 -14.60 -31.17 13.43
C THR A 264 -15.83 -31.99 13.73
N ILE A 265 -15.63 -33.25 14.15
CA ILE A 265 -16.70 -34.16 14.57
C ILE A 265 -16.50 -34.53 16.04
N SER A 266 -17.46 -34.16 16.87
CA SER A 266 -17.53 -34.55 18.28
C SER A 266 -18.66 -35.55 18.47
N LYS A 267 -18.37 -36.74 18.97
CA LYS A 267 -19.37 -37.82 19.12
C LYS A 267 -19.21 -38.60 20.42
N VAL A 268 -20.31 -39.15 20.93
CA VAL A 268 -20.27 -40.15 22.00
C VAL A 268 -19.75 -41.48 21.41
N PRO A 269 -18.71 -42.11 22.00
CA PRO A 269 -18.23 -43.42 21.54
C PRO A 269 -19.37 -44.45 21.50
N LEU A 270 -19.36 -45.36 20.53
CA LEU A 270 -20.41 -46.35 20.23
C LEU A 270 -21.72 -45.74 19.70
N LEU A 271 -22.37 -44.84 20.45
CA LEU A 271 -23.70 -44.30 20.10
C LEU A 271 -23.67 -43.34 18.90
N GLY A 272 -22.59 -42.60 18.71
CA GLY A 272 -22.43 -41.69 17.57
C GLY A 272 -22.17 -42.39 16.23
N ASP A 273 -21.83 -43.68 16.27
CA ASP A 273 -21.50 -44.49 15.08
C ASP A 273 -22.70 -45.26 14.52
N ILE A 274 -23.84 -45.24 15.21
CA ILE A 274 -25.07 -45.88 14.73
C ILE A 274 -25.56 -45.12 13.48
N PRO A 275 -25.83 -45.81 12.34
CA PRO A 275 -26.38 -45.15 11.16
C PRO A 275 -27.74 -44.53 11.49
N ILE A 276 -28.02 -43.34 10.92
CA ILE A 276 -29.25 -42.54 11.14
C ILE A 276 -29.35 -41.99 12.57
N LEU A 277 -29.39 -42.86 13.59
CA LEU A 277 -29.58 -42.48 15.00
C LEU A 277 -28.35 -41.83 15.63
N GLY A 278 -27.15 -42.07 15.11
CA GLY A 278 -25.91 -41.48 15.61
C GLY A 278 -25.85 -39.96 15.46
N TRP A 279 -26.66 -39.35 14.59
CA TRP A 279 -26.83 -37.90 14.49
C TRP A 279 -27.40 -37.26 15.76
N LEU A 280 -28.09 -38.04 16.59
CA LEU A 280 -28.57 -37.58 17.90
C LEU A 280 -27.47 -37.58 18.97
N PHE A 281 -26.32 -38.20 18.70
CA PHE A 281 -25.19 -38.34 19.64
C PHE A 281 -23.87 -37.80 19.09
N LYS A 282 -23.92 -37.04 17.99
CA LYS A 282 -22.75 -36.39 17.40
C LYS A 282 -23.07 -34.97 16.94
N SER A 283 -22.03 -34.16 16.86
CA SER A 283 -22.04 -32.82 16.29
C SER A 283 -20.93 -32.71 15.27
N LYS A 284 -21.26 -32.06 14.16
CA LYS A 284 -20.36 -31.80 13.05
C LYS A 284 -20.28 -30.29 12.83
N GLN A 285 -19.07 -29.77 12.82
CA GLN A 285 -18.77 -28.41 12.39
C GLN A 285 -17.84 -28.48 11.18
N LEU A 286 -18.33 -27.98 10.05
CA LEU A 286 -17.57 -27.85 8.82
C LEU A 286 -17.32 -26.37 8.57
N LYS A 287 -16.08 -25.93 8.65
CA LYS A 287 -15.66 -24.56 8.31
C LYS A 287 -14.78 -24.61 7.07
N THR A 288 -15.22 -23.95 6.00
CA THR A 288 -14.48 -23.80 4.75
C THR A 288 -14.09 -22.34 4.59
N THR A 289 -12.79 -22.07 4.49
CA THR A 289 -12.24 -20.73 4.26
C THR A 289 -11.45 -20.76 2.96
N LYS A 290 -11.93 -20.02 1.96
CA LYS A 290 -11.26 -19.84 0.68
C LYS A 290 -10.73 -18.42 0.57
N THR A 291 -9.48 -18.29 0.16
CA THR A 291 -8.84 -16.99 -0.10
C THR A 291 -8.27 -17.03 -1.50
N ASN A 292 -8.66 -16.05 -2.33
CA ASN A 292 -8.07 -15.84 -3.65
C ASN A 292 -7.54 -14.41 -3.72
N LEU A 293 -6.22 -14.26 -3.85
CA LEU A 293 -5.50 -13.01 -3.92
C LEU A 293 -4.76 -12.94 -5.25
N ILE A 294 -4.90 -11.83 -5.96
CA ILE A 294 -4.17 -11.52 -7.18
C ILE A 294 -3.53 -10.14 -7.01
N ILE A 295 -2.26 -10.04 -7.35
CA ILE A 295 -1.52 -8.78 -7.31
C ILE A 295 -1.00 -8.48 -8.72
N LEU A 296 -1.50 -7.40 -9.31
CA LEU A 296 -1.15 -6.90 -10.63
C LEU A 296 -0.38 -5.59 -10.51
N LEU A 297 0.46 -5.32 -11.50
CA LEU A 297 1.26 -4.12 -11.67
C LEU A 297 1.10 -3.61 -13.09
N ARG A 298 0.99 -2.30 -13.23
CA ARG A 298 1.00 -1.62 -14.52
C ARG A 298 1.88 -0.36 -14.43
N PRO A 299 3.07 -0.37 -15.05
CA PRO A 299 3.87 0.85 -15.18
C PRO A 299 3.52 1.60 -16.46
N LYS A 300 3.62 2.93 -16.40
CA LYS A 300 3.45 3.84 -17.54
C LYS A 300 4.53 4.90 -17.52
N VAL A 301 5.29 5.04 -18.61
CA VAL A 301 6.34 6.05 -18.75
C VAL A 301 5.70 7.39 -19.06
N ILE A 302 6.05 8.40 -18.28
CA ILE A 302 5.64 9.79 -18.48
C ILE A 302 6.84 10.55 -19.03
N GLY A 303 6.73 10.86 -20.32
CA GLY A 303 7.65 11.74 -21.01
C GLY A 303 7.07 13.14 -21.16
N THR A 304 5.95 13.27 -21.85
CA THR A 304 5.40 14.58 -22.22
C THR A 304 4.42 15.12 -21.17
N SER A 305 4.18 16.43 -21.21
CA SER A 305 3.12 17.06 -20.42
C SER A 305 1.74 16.47 -20.76
N VAL A 306 1.53 16.07 -22.02
CA VAL A 306 0.33 15.37 -22.50
C VAL A 306 0.22 13.98 -21.88
N ALA A 307 1.31 13.21 -21.84
CA ALA A 307 1.31 11.90 -21.18
C ALA A 307 0.99 12.00 -19.68
N ALA A 308 1.54 13.02 -19.00
CA ALA A 308 1.23 13.30 -17.60
C ALA A 308 -0.26 13.65 -17.42
N ALA A 309 -0.81 14.50 -18.29
CA ALA A 309 -2.23 14.88 -18.25
C ALA A 309 -3.15 13.67 -18.46
N ASN A 310 -2.83 12.79 -19.42
CA ASN A 310 -3.59 11.57 -19.66
C ASN A 310 -3.58 10.63 -18.45
N VAL A 311 -2.45 10.48 -17.74
CA VAL A 311 -2.39 9.68 -16.51
C VAL A 311 -3.31 10.25 -15.43
N ILE A 312 -3.30 11.58 -15.25
CA ILE A 312 -4.18 12.23 -14.27
C ILE A 312 -5.65 12.00 -14.64
N LYS A 313 -6.00 12.20 -15.90
CA LYS A 313 -7.36 11.97 -16.41
C LYS A 313 -7.83 10.54 -16.19
N ASP A 314 -7.00 9.56 -16.52
CA ASP A 314 -7.28 8.13 -16.28
C ASP A 314 -7.54 7.88 -14.78
N SER A 315 -6.73 8.45 -13.88
CA SER A 315 -6.90 8.30 -12.43
C SER A 315 -8.17 9.00 -11.90
N LEU A 316 -8.53 10.17 -12.44
CA LEU A 316 -9.76 10.88 -12.07
C LEU A 316 -11.00 10.12 -12.54
N GLN A 317 -10.97 9.55 -13.74
CA GLN A 317 -12.06 8.73 -14.25
C GLN A 317 -12.27 7.48 -13.40
N LYS A 318 -11.20 6.74 -13.07
CA LYS A 318 -11.30 5.57 -12.18
C LYS A 318 -11.86 5.92 -10.80
N ARG A 319 -11.48 7.08 -10.25
CA ARG A 319 -12.05 7.57 -9.00
C ARG A 319 -13.54 7.83 -9.14
N LYS A 320 -13.97 8.47 -10.23
CA LYS A 320 -15.38 8.72 -10.51
C LYS A 320 -16.16 7.41 -10.61
N ASP A 321 -15.67 6.46 -11.40
CA ASP A 321 -16.28 5.13 -11.54
C ASP A 321 -16.40 4.42 -10.17
N PHE A 322 -15.35 4.49 -9.35
CA PHE A 322 -15.36 3.94 -7.99
C PHE A 322 -16.44 4.56 -7.10
N ILE A 323 -16.62 5.88 -7.15
CA ILE A 323 -17.64 6.60 -6.35
C ILE A 323 -19.05 6.30 -6.87
N GLU A 324 -19.23 6.22 -8.18
CA GLU A 324 -20.52 5.85 -8.77
C GLU A 324 -20.93 4.43 -8.37
N GLU A 325 -20.00 3.47 -8.43
CA GLU A 325 -20.27 2.06 -8.11
C GLU A 325 -20.42 1.81 -6.60
N ASN A 326 -19.59 2.43 -5.75
CA ASN A 326 -19.53 2.10 -4.32
C ASN A 326 -20.26 3.10 -3.41
N LEU A 327 -20.43 4.35 -3.83
CA LEU A 327 -21.03 5.42 -3.03
C LEU A 327 -22.31 5.98 -3.65
N GLY A 328 -22.84 5.34 -4.70
CA GLY A 328 -24.06 5.78 -5.38
C GLY A 328 -23.96 7.17 -6.01
N GLY A 329 -22.74 7.58 -6.39
CA GLY A 329 -22.49 8.87 -7.04
C GLY A 329 -22.45 10.08 -6.10
N ASN A 330 -22.51 9.90 -4.77
CA ASN A 330 -22.40 11.01 -3.83
C ASN A 330 -20.93 11.42 -3.62
N ASP A 331 -20.44 12.35 -4.45
CA ASP A 331 -19.09 12.90 -4.35
C ASP A 331 -19.07 14.28 -3.68
N GLU A 332 -18.74 14.35 -2.39
CA GLU A 332 -18.66 15.61 -1.63
C GLU A 332 -17.60 16.58 -2.19
N ILE A 333 -16.58 16.07 -2.89
CA ILE A 333 -15.49 16.88 -3.47
C ILE A 333 -15.51 16.90 -5.00
N GLY A 334 -16.58 16.41 -5.63
CA GLY A 334 -16.64 16.22 -7.09
C GLY A 334 -16.41 17.49 -7.90
N ARG A 335 -16.92 18.64 -7.41
CA ARG A 335 -16.71 19.94 -8.07
C ARG A 335 -15.23 20.35 -8.11
N GLY A 336 -14.49 20.12 -7.03
CA GLY A 336 -13.05 20.44 -7.00
C GLY A 336 -12.24 19.51 -7.90
N VAL A 337 -12.68 18.26 -8.04
CA VAL A 337 -12.06 17.29 -8.94
C VAL A 337 -12.32 17.62 -10.42
N GLU A 338 -13.52 18.09 -10.74
CA GLU A 338 -13.88 18.52 -12.09
C GLU A 338 -13.07 19.76 -12.52
N GLU A 339 -12.88 20.74 -11.63
CA GLU A 339 -12.00 21.90 -11.89
C GLU A 339 -10.55 21.46 -12.16
N ILE A 340 -10.04 20.45 -11.45
CA ILE A 340 -8.71 19.89 -11.70
C ILE A 340 -8.68 19.21 -13.08
N SER A 341 -9.71 18.44 -13.44
CA SER A 341 -9.82 17.80 -14.76
C SER A 341 -9.78 18.82 -15.89
N ASP A 342 -10.51 19.92 -15.77
CA ASP A 342 -10.55 20.99 -16.77
C ASP A 342 -9.18 21.64 -16.96
N ARG A 343 -8.45 21.88 -15.86
CA ARG A 343 -7.09 22.42 -15.90
C ARG A 343 -6.10 21.45 -16.53
N VAL A 344 -6.27 20.15 -16.30
CA VAL A 344 -5.47 19.08 -16.91
C VAL A 344 -5.72 19.01 -18.42
N ASP A 345 -6.97 19.13 -18.86
CA ASP A 345 -7.32 19.17 -20.28
C ASP A 345 -6.75 20.43 -20.97
N GLN A 346 -6.78 21.59 -20.30
CA GLN A 346 -6.10 22.80 -20.79
C GLN A 346 -4.58 22.58 -20.92
N GLN A 347 -3.95 21.96 -19.93
CA GLN A 347 -2.52 21.62 -19.96
C GLN A 347 -2.17 20.65 -21.09
N ALA A 348 -3.02 19.66 -21.37
CA ALA A 348 -2.85 18.75 -22.50
C ALA A 348 -2.96 19.50 -23.84
N SER A 349 -3.93 20.43 -23.96
CA SER A 349 -4.15 21.19 -25.20
C SER A 349 -3.03 22.19 -25.52
N GLN A 350 -2.34 22.70 -24.49
CA GLN A 350 -1.22 23.64 -24.61
C GLN A 350 0.15 22.94 -24.68
N GLY A 351 0.20 21.65 -24.34
CA GLY A 351 1.42 20.86 -24.35
C GLY A 351 1.90 20.57 -25.76
N ALA A 352 3.17 20.83 -26.05
CA ALA A 352 3.80 20.32 -27.26
C ALA A 352 3.93 18.79 -27.14
N ASP A 353 3.30 18.07 -28.06
CA ASP A 353 3.38 16.61 -28.19
C ASP A 353 4.69 16.19 -28.88
N GLU A 354 5.80 16.79 -28.46
CA GLU A 354 7.13 16.51 -28.98
C GLU A 354 7.76 15.38 -28.15
N PRO A 355 7.89 14.15 -28.68
CA PRO A 355 8.51 13.06 -27.96
C PRO A 355 9.99 13.35 -27.70
N PHE A 356 10.45 13.05 -26.49
CA PHE A 356 11.85 13.26 -26.06
C PHE A 356 12.92 12.59 -26.91
N GLU A 357 12.54 11.66 -27.80
CA GLU A 357 13.47 10.96 -28.68
C GLU A 357 14.20 11.88 -29.68
N ARG A 358 13.71 13.11 -29.95
CA ARG A 358 14.42 14.05 -30.84
C ARG A 358 15.75 14.56 -30.29
N TYR A 359 15.91 14.67 -28.97
CA TYR A 359 17.18 15.15 -28.40
C TYR A 359 18.33 14.16 -28.58
N ARG A 360 18.02 12.89 -28.86
CA ARG A 360 19.04 11.84 -29.08
C ARG A 360 19.50 11.77 -30.54
N ASN A 361 18.66 12.17 -31.50
CA ASN A 361 18.91 11.99 -32.94
C ASN A 361 19.36 13.27 -33.67
N ASN A 362 19.51 14.42 -32.98
CA ASN A 362 19.91 15.69 -33.58
C ASN A 362 21.44 15.81 -33.82
N GLU A 363 22.14 14.71 -34.10
CA GLU A 363 23.60 14.74 -34.37
C GLU A 363 23.97 15.35 -35.75
N ASP A 364 22.99 15.61 -36.64
CA ASP A 364 23.27 15.97 -38.04
C ASP A 364 23.12 17.46 -38.41
N ASN A 365 22.67 18.33 -37.49
CA ASN A 365 22.54 19.78 -37.76
C ASN A 365 23.47 20.61 -36.87
N GLU A 366 24.78 20.52 -37.11
CA GLU A 366 25.78 21.44 -36.56
C GLU A 366 26.31 22.39 -37.65
N GLU A 367 25.52 23.40 -38.05
CA GLU A 367 26.07 24.62 -38.66
C GLU A 367 25.56 25.86 -37.92
N GLU A 368 26.50 26.77 -37.63
CA GLU A 368 26.33 28.11 -37.06
C GLU A 368 26.08 28.25 -35.54
N ASP A 369 27.14 28.08 -34.74
CA ASP A 369 27.38 29.06 -33.66
C ASP A 369 28.88 29.12 -33.30
N LYS A 370 29.58 30.16 -33.78
CA LYS A 370 30.99 30.40 -33.43
C LYS A 370 31.04 31.22 -32.12
N PRO A 371 31.79 30.78 -31.10
CA PRO A 371 31.93 31.56 -29.86
C PRO A 371 32.66 32.88 -30.13
N GLN A 372 32.11 33.99 -29.63
CA GLN A 372 32.73 35.31 -29.71
C GLN A 372 34.01 35.33 -28.86
N VAL A 373 35.15 35.51 -29.53
CA VAL A 373 36.44 35.77 -28.89
C VAL A 373 36.49 37.27 -28.54
N SER A 374 36.58 37.59 -27.24
CA SER A 374 36.80 38.95 -26.78
C SER A 374 38.14 39.48 -27.31
N ALA A 375 38.09 40.56 -28.09
CA ALA A 375 39.26 41.17 -28.72
C ALA A 375 40.16 41.87 -27.68
N LYS A 376 41.48 41.67 -27.83
CA LYS A 376 42.55 42.31 -27.07
C LYS A 376 42.71 43.78 -27.50
N PRO A 377 42.98 44.75 -26.61
CA PRO A 377 43.22 46.14 -27.02
C PRO A 377 44.59 46.29 -27.71
N GLU A 378 44.63 47.00 -28.84
CA GLU A 378 45.85 47.38 -29.57
C GLU A 378 46.56 48.55 -28.89
N GLU A 379 47.90 48.48 -28.84
CA GLU A 379 48.80 49.59 -28.44
C GLU A 379 48.87 50.66 -29.55
N PRO A 380 49.00 51.96 -29.20
CA PRO A 380 49.08 53.03 -30.20
C PRO A 380 50.49 53.16 -30.78
N LYS A 381 50.59 53.15 -32.12
CA LYS A 381 51.79 53.51 -32.88
C LYS A 381 51.94 55.03 -32.98
N ALA A 382 53.18 55.49 -32.82
CA ALA A 382 53.62 56.86 -33.09
C ALA A 382 53.68 57.12 -34.61
N ASP A 383 53.22 58.29 -35.05
CA ASP A 383 53.55 58.84 -36.37
C ASP A 383 53.95 60.32 -36.24
N GLY A 384 54.96 60.70 -37.02
CA GLY A 384 55.67 61.96 -36.94
C GLY A 384 55.25 62.96 -38.01
N GLY A 385 55.46 64.23 -37.69
CA GLY A 385 55.97 65.23 -38.63
C GLY A 385 54.96 65.91 -39.56
N SER A 386 54.38 67.02 -39.10
CA SER A 386 54.30 68.25 -39.91
C SER A 386 53.92 69.45 -39.02
N ASN A 387 54.73 70.51 -39.08
CA ASN A 387 54.48 71.86 -38.55
C ASN A 387 54.47 72.83 -39.78
N PRO A 388 54.04 74.11 -39.75
CA PRO A 388 53.49 74.96 -38.66
C PRO A 388 52.23 75.78 -39.19
N PRO A 389 51.71 76.93 -38.67
CA PRO A 389 52.34 78.07 -37.94
C PRO A 389 51.64 78.67 -36.69
N ALA A 390 52.50 79.05 -35.73
CA ALA A 390 52.65 80.31 -34.98
C ALA A 390 51.53 81.02 -34.15
N LEU A 391 51.97 81.40 -32.92
CA LEU A 391 51.61 82.52 -32.02
C LEU A 391 50.65 82.25 -30.83
N PRO A 392 50.83 82.89 -29.65
CA PRO A 392 52.06 83.15 -28.89
C PRO A 392 51.96 82.76 -27.39
N LEU A 393 53.13 82.81 -26.74
CA LEU A 393 53.47 82.55 -25.32
C LEU A 393 52.70 83.43 -24.30
N VAL A 394 52.29 82.87 -23.14
CA VAL A 394 52.34 83.53 -21.81
C VAL A 394 52.37 82.49 -20.65
N GLU A 395 53.49 82.53 -19.92
CA GLU A 395 53.77 82.35 -18.46
C GLU A 395 53.22 81.16 -17.63
N ASP A 396 54.17 80.29 -17.28
CA ASP A 396 54.62 79.87 -15.94
C ASP A 396 53.85 80.34 -14.68
N LYS A 397 53.43 79.36 -13.85
CA LYS A 397 53.83 79.26 -12.43
C LYS A 397 53.42 77.92 -11.78
N PRO A 398 54.25 77.34 -10.87
CA PRO A 398 54.04 76.02 -10.29
C PRO A 398 53.58 76.05 -8.81
N SER A 399 53.43 74.84 -8.25
CA SER A 399 53.12 74.45 -6.85
C SER A 399 51.61 74.40 -6.56
N SER A 400 51.05 73.36 -5.92
CA SER A 400 51.60 72.36 -4.99
C SER A 400 50.85 71.03 -5.08
#